data_AF-A0A2G6J0X9-F1
#
_entry.id   AF-A0A2G6J0X9-F1
#
_cell.length_a   1.000
_cell.length_b   1.000
_cell.length_c   1.000
_cell.angle_alpha   90.00
_cell.angle_beta   90.00
_cell.angle_gamma   90.00
#
_symmetry.space_group_name_H-M   'P 1'
#
loop_
_entity.id
_entity.type
_entity.pdbx_description
1 polymer ?
#
loop_
_entity_poly.entity_id
_entity_poly.type
_entity_poly.pdbx_seq_one_letter_code
_entity_poly.pdbx_strand_id
1 'polypeptide(L)'
;MKASARSLALVFVAVALYACGSSAAPTKEQLAKQLTELSAALQSSDLDAAASHIMLPPDRSIDEMKPMLPRLLEKREISVEGVKLLIDKGQFGTLTEVFPDKGPKRAERVGANVEECYAFKLDDAEVMARWTGSEFKIFRLDDVGKLAPKE
;
A
#
# COMPACT_ATOMS: atom_id res chain seq x y z
N MET A 1 49.49 32.91 48.42
CA MET A 1 49.05 31.49 48.42
C MET A 1 47.55 31.42 48.62
N LYS A 2 46.88 30.57 47.83
CA LYS A 2 45.57 29.90 48.01
C LYS A 2 44.64 30.05 46.79
N ALA A 3 44.27 28.87 46.31
CA ALA A 3 43.87 28.55 44.95
C ALA A 3 42.41 28.89 44.64
N SER A 4 42.20 29.22 43.38
CA SER A 4 40.92 29.29 42.70
C SER A 4 40.36 27.88 42.51
N ALA A 5 39.19 27.59 43.08
CA ALA A 5 38.43 26.37 42.83
C ALA A 5 37.46 26.62 41.66
N ARG A 6 37.91 26.31 40.45
CA ARG A 6 37.04 26.22 39.27
C ARG A 6 36.47 24.81 39.23
N SER A 7 35.23 24.65 39.71
CA SER A 7 34.47 23.41 39.51
C SER A 7 34.14 23.27 38.03
N LEU A 8 34.79 22.29 37.41
CA LEU A 8 34.63 21.90 36.01
C LEU A 8 33.27 21.22 35.84
N ALA A 9 32.33 21.87 35.15
CA ALA A 9 31.07 21.26 34.76
C ALA A 9 31.33 20.20 33.69
N LEU A 10 31.15 18.93 34.03
CA LEU A 10 31.22 17.82 33.09
C LEU A 10 29.89 17.78 32.31
N VAL A 11 29.87 18.35 31.11
CA VAL A 11 28.74 18.21 30.18
C VAL A 11 28.89 16.85 29.50
N PHE A 12 28.11 15.87 29.97
CA PHE A 12 27.89 14.62 29.23
C PHE A 12 27.06 14.94 27.99
N VAL A 13 27.73 15.12 26.84
CA VAL A 13 27.06 15.13 25.54
C VAL A 13 26.71 13.69 25.19
N ALA A 14 25.50 13.28 25.58
CA ALA A 14 24.90 12.04 25.08
C ALA A 14 24.58 12.25 23.60
N VAL A 15 25.48 11.79 22.72
CA VAL A 15 25.23 11.68 21.29
C VAL A 15 24.16 10.59 21.13
N ALA A 16 22.90 11.01 21.12
CA ALA A 16 21.80 10.19 20.68
C ALA A 16 22.00 9.92 19.19
N LEU A 17 22.65 8.79 18.88
CA LEU A 17 22.66 8.21 17.56
C LEU A 17 21.21 7.87 17.24
N TYR A 18 20.51 8.81 16.62
CA TYR A 18 19.29 8.55 15.87
C TYR A 18 19.67 7.53 14.81
N ALA A 19 19.47 6.25 15.14
CA ALA A 19 19.31 5.19 14.18
C ALA A 19 18.08 5.58 13.36
N CYS A 20 18.29 6.41 12.34
CA CYS A 20 17.35 6.66 11.28
C CYS A 20 17.25 5.32 10.54
N GLY A 21 16.41 4.44 11.08
CA GLY A 21 16.12 3.16 10.48
C GLY A 21 15.48 3.45 9.15
N SER A 22 16.27 3.35 8.08
CA SER A 22 15.73 3.21 6.74
C SER A 22 14.91 1.94 6.76
N SER A 23 13.60 2.08 7.00
CA SER A 23 12.66 0.98 6.83
C SER A 23 12.87 0.50 5.41
N ALA A 24 13.25 -0.78 5.26
CA ALA A 24 13.54 -1.34 3.94
C ALA A 24 12.37 -1.03 3.00
N ALA A 25 12.68 -0.67 1.75
CA ALA A 25 11.65 -0.48 0.75
C ALA A 25 10.74 -1.73 0.69
N PRO A 26 9.43 -1.56 0.58
CA PRO A 26 8.51 -2.69 0.59
C PRO A 26 8.71 -3.56 -0.66
N THR A 27 8.41 -4.84 -0.52
CA THR A 27 8.67 -5.85 -1.55
C THR A 27 7.43 -6.19 -2.36
N LYS A 28 7.64 -6.80 -3.52
CA LYS A 28 6.59 -7.36 -4.37
C LYS A 28 5.71 -8.35 -3.60
N GLU A 29 6.33 -9.17 -2.76
CA GLU A 29 5.68 -10.22 -1.97
C GLU A 29 4.73 -9.63 -0.92
N GLN A 30 5.06 -8.46 -0.35
CA GLN A 30 4.19 -7.79 0.62
C GLN A 30 2.91 -7.25 -0.05
N LEU A 31 3.01 -6.67 -1.26
CA LEU A 31 1.82 -6.24 -2.00
C LEU A 31 1.01 -7.44 -2.50
N ALA A 32 1.67 -8.49 -2.97
CA ALA A 32 1.05 -9.74 -3.39
C ALA A 32 0.26 -10.40 -2.24
N LYS A 33 0.84 -10.41 -1.02
CA LYS A 33 0.16 -10.87 0.20
C LYS A 33 -1.10 -10.05 0.46
N GLN A 34 -0.99 -8.72 0.45
CA GLN A 34 -2.14 -7.84 0.72
C GLN A 34 -3.28 -8.05 -0.29
N LEU A 35 -2.95 -8.20 -1.57
CA LEU A 35 -3.93 -8.44 -2.62
C LEU A 35 -4.60 -9.82 -2.48
N THR A 36 -3.84 -10.84 -2.08
CA THR A 36 -4.36 -12.19 -1.81
C THR A 36 -5.30 -12.18 -0.60
N GLU A 37 -4.94 -11.48 0.48
CA GLU A 37 -5.76 -11.35 1.68
C GLU A 37 -7.06 -10.59 1.39
N LEU A 38 -7.00 -9.50 0.63
CA LEU A 38 -8.20 -8.79 0.15
C LEU A 38 -9.10 -9.72 -0.68
N SER A 39 -8.54 -10.47 -1.63
CA SER A 39 -9.30 -11.42 -2.45
C SER A 39 -10.00 -12.47 -1.59
N ALA A 40 -9.29 -13.04 -0.61
CA ALA A 40 -9.84 -14.05 0.29
C ALA A 40 -10.97 -13.48 1.15
N ALA A 41 -10.79 -12.28 1.73
CA ALA A 41 -11.80 -11.61 2.54
C ALA A 41 -13.08 -11.31 1.74
N LEU A 42 -12.95 -10.87 0.47
CA LEU A 42 -14.09 -10.67 -0.41
C LEU A 42 -14.84 -11.98 -0.69
N GLN A 43 -14.10 -13.07 -0.96
CA GLN A 43 -14.70 -14.39 -1.22
C GLN A 43 -15.42 -14.97 -0.01
N SER A 44 -14.89 -14.74 1.19
CA SER A 44 -15.55 -15.15 2.44
C SER A 44 -16.64 -14.18 2.90
N SER A 45 -16.95 -13.15 2.12
CA SER A 45 -17.88 -12.07 2.50
C SER A 45 -17.52 -11.36 3.83
N ASP A 46 -16.25 -11.38 4.22
CA ASP A 46 -15.74 -10.66 5.39
C ASP A 46 -15.43 -9.22 4.98
N LEU A 47 -16.47 -8.37 5.00
CA LEU A 47 -16.38 -6.99 4.52
C LEU A 47 -15.55 -6.10 5.45
N ASP A 48 -15.43 -6.44 6.73
CA ASP A 48 -14.57 -5.72 7.68
C ASP A 48 -13.09 -5.99 7.37
N ALA A 49 -12.72 -7.25 7.17
CA ALA A 49 -11.38 -7.62 6.74
C ALA A 49 -11.06 -7.00 5.37
N ALA A 50 -11.96 -7.12 4.39
CA ALA A 50 -11.77 -6.55 3.06
C ALA A 50 -11.57 -5.02 3.11
N ALA A 51 -12.40 -4.30 3.87
CA ALA A 51 -12.26 -2.86 4.05
C ALA A 51 -10.92 -2.47 4.68
N SER A 52 -10.38 -3.30 5.59
CA SER A 52 -9.09 -3.03 6.24
C SER A 52 -7.92 -2.96 5.25
N HIS A 53 -8.01 -3.61 4.09
CA HIS A 53 -6.96 -3.59 3.07
C HIS A 53 -7.04 -2.38 2.12
N ILE A 54 -8.08 -1.55 2.22
CA ILE A 54 -8.38 -0.48 1.26
C ILE A 54 -8.04 0.89 1.85
N MET A 55 -7.42 1.74 1.03
CA MET A 55 -7.24 3.17 1.31
C MET A 55 -8.33 3.96 0.58
N LEU A 56 -9.00 4.84 1.32
CA LEU A 56 -10.07 5.68 0.80
C LEU A 56 -9.58 7.13 0.61
N PRO A 57 -10.23 7.88 -0.30
CA PRO A 57 -10.18 9.33 -0.30
C PRO A 57 -10.52 9.93 1.09
N PRO A 58 -9.94 11.07 1.46
CA PRO A 58 -10.16 11.68 2.78
C PRO A 58 -11.60 12.15 3.03
N ASP A 59 -12.40 12.30 1.98
CA ASP A 59 -13.82 12.68 2.02
C ASP A 59 -14.78 11.48 2.10
N ARG A 60 -14.25 10.26 2.27
CA ARG A 60 -15.02 9.01 2.28
C ARG A 60 -14.81 8.22 3.56
N SER A 61 -15.86 7.56 4.01
CA SER A 61 -15.83 6.66 5.15
C SER A 61 -15.82 5.20 4.74
N ILE A 62 -15.31 4.34 5.63
CA ILE A 62 -15.33 2.88 5.45
C ILE A 62 -16.78 2.36 5.36
N ASP A 63 -17.70 2.91 6.16
CA ASP A 63 -19.09 2.48 6.20
C ASP A 63 -19.83 2.73 4.89
N GLU A 64 -19.47 3.81 4.16
CA GLU A 64 -19.98 4.07 2.82
C GLU A 64 -19.40 3.12 1.76
N MET A 65 -18.15 2.67 1.93
CA MET A 65 -17.47 1.79 0.98
C MET A 65 -17.88 0.32 1.14
N LYS A 66 -18.10 -0.16 2.36
CA LYS A 66 -18.40 -1.57 2.66
C LYS A 66 -19.49 -2.18 1.75
N PRO A 67 -20.66 -1.53 1.52
CA PRO A 67 -21.69 -2.05 0.63
C PRO A 67 -21.28 -2.16 -0.84
N MET A 68 -20.20 -1.47 -1.25
CA MET A 68 -19.67 -1.50 -2.61
C MET A 68 -18.64 -2.61 -2.83
N LEU A 69 -18.07 -3.18 -1.76
CA LEU A 69 -17.02 -4.21 -1.85
C LEU A 69 -17.46 -5.48 -2.59
N PRO A 70 -18.68 -6.03 -2.37
CA PRO A 70 -19.14 -7.18 -3.15
C PRO A 70 -19.16 -6.94 -4.65
N ARG A 71 -19.37 -5.68 -5.09
CA ARG A 71 -19.40 -5.33 -6.51
C ARG A 71 -18.06 -5.53 -7.20
N LEU A 72 -16.95 -5.60 -6.46
CA LEU A 72 -15.64 -5.91 -7.03
C LEU A 72 -15.61 -7.33 -7.61
N LEU A 73 -16.27 -8.29 -6.96
CA LEU A 73 -16.41 -9.64 -7.49
C LEU A 73 -17.41 -9.67 -8.65
N GLU A 74 -18.57 -9.04 -8.48
CA GLU A 74 -19.64 -9.01 -9.51
C GLU A 74 -19.15 -8.41 -10.83
N LYS A 75 -18.35 -7.35 -10.77
CA LYS A 75 -17.79 -6.67 -11.95
C LYS A 75 -16.49 -7.29 -12.46
N ARG A 76 -16.00 -8.35 -11.79
CA ARG A 76 -14.72 -8.99 -12.08
C ARG A 76 -13.54 -8.03 -11.96
N GLU A 77 -13.60 -7.09 -11.01
CA GLU A 77 -12.45 -6.24 -10.67
C GLU A 77 -11.35 -7.03 -9.96
N ILE A 78 -11.71 -8.18 -9.34
CA ILE A 78 -10.78 -9.10 -8.69
C ILE A 78 -11.30 -10.54 -8.77
N SER A 79 -10.39 -11.49 -8.91
CA SER A 79 -10.62 -12.94 -8.77
C SER A 79 -9.32 -13.62 -8.31
N VAL A 80 -9.39 -14.83 -7.75
CA VAL A 80 -8.20 -15.56 -7.29
C VAL A 80 -7.23 -15.84 -8.44
N GLU A 81 -7.76 -16.30 -9.57
CA GLU A 81 -6.98 -16.61 -10.77
C GLU A 81 -6.35 -15.33 -11.34
N GLY A 82 -7.09 -14.22 -11.35
CA GLY A 82 -6.61 -12.92 -11.79
C GLY A 82 -5.48 -12.39 -10.92
N VAL A 83 -5.64 -12.48 -9.59
CA VAL A 83 -4.61 -12.11 -8.62
C VAL A 83 -3.34 -12.94 -8.83
N LYS A 84 -3.48 -14.25 -9.00
CA LYS A 84 -2.33 -15.14 -9.29
C LYS A 84 -1.61 -14.74 -10.57
N LEU A 85 -2.35 -14.53 -11.67
CA LEU A 85 -1.77 -14.11 -12.94
C LEU A 85 -1.04 -12.76 -12.83
N LEU A 86 -1.62 -11.80 -12.13
CA LEU A 86 -1.02 -10.48 -11.90
C LEU A 86 0.26 -10.57 -11.07
N ILE A 87 0.29 -11.40 -10.02
CA ILE A 87 1.50 -11.60 -9.21
C ILE A 87 2.60 -12.28 -10.03
N ASP A 88 2.25 -13.30 -10.80
CA ASP A 88 3.21 -14.11 -11.54
C ASP A 88 3.81 -13.34 -12.74
N LYS A 89 2.97 -12.62 -13.49
CA LYS A 89 3.35 -12.02 -14.78
C LYS A 89 3.36 -10.49 -14.79
N GLY A 90 2.76 -9.86 -13.79
CA GLY A 90 2.62 -8.41 -13.75
C GLY A 90 3.94 -7.69 -13.46
N GLN A 91 4.07 -6.52 -14.08
CA GLN A 91 5.11 -5.55 -13.75
C GLN A 91 4.84 -5.00 -12.35
N PHE A 92 5.84 -5.06 -11.48
CA PHE A 92 5.84 -4.43 -10.16
C PHE A 92 6.86 -3.29 -10.13
N GLY A 93 6.54 -2.22 -9.43
CA GLY A 93 7.46 -1.10 -9.22
C GLY A 93 6.81 0.03 -8.42
N THR A 94 7.53 1.15 -8.32
CA THR A 94 6.95 2.39 -7.78
C THR A 94 5.83 2.89 -8.69
N LEU A 95 4.93 3.69 -8.13
CA LEU A 95 3.75 4.15 -8.87
C LEU A 95 4.13 4.97 -10.12
N THR A 96 5.20 5.76 -10.06
CA THR A 96 5.69 6.59 -11.17
C THR A 96 6.42 5.78 -12.24
N GLU A 97 7.06 4.67 -11.89
CA GLU A 97 7.67 3.75 -12.86
C GLU A 97 6.61 2.98 -13.65
N VAL A 98 5.56 2.51 -12.97
CA VAL A 98 4.51 1.68 -13.60
C VAL A 98 3.46 2.55 -14.31
N PHE A 99 3.14 3.72 -13.76
CA PHE A 99 2.11 4.63 -14.25
C PHE A 99 2.56 6.10 -14.22
N PRO A 100 3.51 6.51 -15.08
CA PRO A 100 4.12 7.85 -15.02
C PRO A 100 3.11 8.99 -15.14
N ASP A 101 2.11 8.87 -16.02
CA ASP A 101 1.18 9.97 -16.30
C ASP A 101 -0.01 10.03 -15.34
N LYS A 102 -0.60 8.88 -15.02
CA LYS A 102 -1.83 8.79 -14.24
C LYS A 102 -1.62 8.45 -12.76
N GLY A 103 -0.50 7.81 -12.42
CA GLY A 103 -0.17 7.41 -11.06
C GLY A 103 -0.21 8.58 -10.06
N PRO A 104 0.52 9.68 -10.28
CA PRO A 104 0.52 10.83 -9.38
C PRO A 104 -0.88 11.39 -9.10
N LYS A 105 -1.72 11.53 -10.14
CA LYS A 105 -3.12 12.00 -10.00
C LYS A 105 -4.00 11.03 -9.20
N ARG A 106 -3.71 9.74 -9.23
CA ARG A 106 -4.43 8.72 -8.45
C ARG A 106 -4.00 8.74 -6.98
N ALA A 107 -2.71 8.89 -6.70
CA ALA A 107 -2.20 9.05 -5.34
C ALA A 107 -2.74 10.33 -4.69
N GLU A 108 -2.74 11.46 -5.41
CA GLU A 108 -3.29 12.73 -4.94
C GLU A 108 -4.76 12.62 -4.54
N ARG A 109 -5.58 11.92 -5.33
CA ARG A 109 -7.02 11.72 -5.05
C ARG A 109 -7.28 11.03 -3.71
N VAL A 110 -6.37 10.19 -3.25
CA VAL A 110 -6.46 9.53 -1.94
C VAL A 110 -5.60 10.20 -0.87
N GLY A 111 -4.96 11.32 -1.17
CA GLY A 111 -4.06 12.00 -0.25
C GLY A 111 -2.81 11.19 0.09
N ALA A 112 -2.37 10.31 -0.80
CA ALA A 112 -1.13 9.53 -0.64
C ALA A 112 0.07 10.30 -1.20
N ASN A 113 1.23 10.19 -0.52
CA ASN A 113 2.49 10.60 -1.10
C ASN A 113 2.87 9.61 -2.22
N VAL A 114 3.13 10.11 -3.43
CA VAL A 114 3.44 9.29 -4.59
C VAL A 114 4.71 8.43 -4.40
N GLU A 115 5.68 8.93 -3.63
CA GLU A 115 6.94 8.23 -3.33
C GLU A 115 6.73 7.00 -2.43
N GLU A 116 5.60 6.95 -1.71
CA GLU A 116 5.20 5.82 -0.87
C GLU A 116 4.29 4.85 -1.63
N CYS A 117 4.02 5.09 -2.91
CA CYS A 117 3.07 4.32 -3.70
C CYS A 117 3.76 3.33 -4.64
N TYR A 118 3.15 2.15 -4.76
CA TYR A 118 3.61 1.03 -5.58
C TYR A 118 2.45 0.49 -6.40
N ALA A 119 2.77 -0.25 -7.44
CA ALA A 119 1.75 -0.78 -8.33
C ALA A 119 2.10 -2.16 -8.90
N PHE A 120 1.04 -2.88 -9.25
CA PHE A 120 1.07 -3.96 -10.23
C PHE A 120 0.36 -3.54 -11.51
N LYS A 121 0.88 -4.00 -12.65
CA LYS A 121 0.21 -3.87 -13.95
C LYS A 121 0.40 -5.12 -14.78
N LEU A 122 -0.67 -5.60 -15.41
CA LEU A 122 -0.63 -6.62 -16.44
C LEU A 122 -1.76 -6.33 -17.44
N ASP A 123 -1.41 -6.12 -18.71
CA ASP A 123 -2.37 -5.66 -19.73
C ASP A 123 -3.14 -4.42 -19.25
N ASP A 124 -4.48 -4.50 -19.20
CA ASP A 124 -5.38 -3.45 -18.70
C ASP A 124 -5.63 -3.53 -17.19
N ALA A 125 -5.15 -4.59 -16.50
CA ALA A 125 -5.36 -4.76 -15.07
C ALA A 125 -4.39 -3.91 -14.25
N GLU A 126 -4.93 -3.26 -13.21
CA GLU A 126 -4.20 -2.27 -12.41
C GLU A 126 -4.44 -2.46 -10.92
N VAL A 127 -3.35 -2.49 -10.16
CA VAL A 127 -3.39 -2.35 -8.70
C VAL A 127 -2.45 -1.22 -8.30
N MET A 128 -2.93 -0.31 -7.47
CA MET A 128 -2.11 0.75 -6.89
C MET A 128 -2.32 0.76 -5.38
N ALA A 129 -1.24 0.83 -4.62
CA ALA A 129 -1.26 0.78 -3.17
C ALA A 129 -0.24 1.72 -2.56
N ARG A 130 -0.54 2.24 -1.37
CA ARG A 130 0.38 3.02 -0.56
C ARG A 130 1.00 2.14 0.50
N TRP A 131 2.31 2.24 0.70
CA TRP A 131 3.02 1.66 1.84
C TRP A 131 2.87 2.55 3.07
N THR A 132 2.41 1.98 4.19
CA THR A 132 2.20 2.70 5.46
C THR A 132 3.40 2.68 6.39
N GLY A 133 4.48 2.01 6.00
CA GLY A 133 5.62 1.67 6.86
C GLY A 133 5.58 0.23 7.39
N SER A 134 4.40 -0.42 7.38
CA SER A 134 4.21 -1.80 7.84
C SER A 134 3.40 -2.68 6.89
N GLU A 135 2.47 -2.10 6.13
CA GLU A 135 1.61 -2.82 5.19
C GLU A 135 1.23 -1.95 3.98
N PHE A 136 0.67 -2.60 2.96
CA PHE A 136 0.07 -1.91 1.84
C PHE A 136 -1.40 -1.60 2.07
N LYS A 137 -1.86 -0.43 1.65
CA LYS A 137 -3.29 -0.12 1.53
C LYS A 137 -3.64 0.15 0.07
N ILE A 138 -4.55 -0.64 -0.48
CA ILE A 138 -4.93 -0.62 -1.89
C ILE A 138 -5.92 0.52 -2.13
N PHE A 139 -5.61 1.44 -3.04
CA PHE A 139 -6.52 2.52 -3.42
C PHE A 139 -7.01 2.43 -4.88
N ARG A 140 -6.46 1.50 -5.66
CA ARG A 140 -6.92 1.17 -7.01
C ARG A 140 -6.84 -0.33 -7.21
N LEU A 141 -7.93 -0.89 -7.73
CA LEU A 141 -8.08 -2.27 -8.13
C LEU A 141 -9.04 -2.25 -9.32
N ASP A 142 -8.54 -2.60 -10.51
CA ASP A 142 -9.28 -2.52 -11.76
C ASP A 142 -8.92 -3.73 -12.62
N ASP A 143 -9.93 -4.39 -13.17
CA ASP A 143 -9.80 -5.41 -14.22
C ASP A 143 -8.94 -6.65 -13.89
N VAL A 144 -8.49 -6.82 -12.63
CA VAL A 144 -7.68 -7.98 -12.22
C VAL A 144 -8.46 -9.27 -12.41
N GLY A 145 -9.75 -9.30 -12.07
CA GLY A 145 -10.60 -10.47 -12.28
C GLY A 145 -10.88 -10.79 -13.76
N LYS A 146 -10.56 -9.88 -14.68
CA LYS A 146 -10.72 -10.07 -16.13
C LYS A 146 -9.51 -10.70 -16.79
N LEU A 147 -8.37 -10.80 -16.09
CA LEU A 147 -7.18 -11.53 -16.55
C LEU A 147 -7.44 -13.03 -16.71
N ALA A 148 -8.39 -13.57 -15.94
CA ALA A 148 -8.84 -14.94 -16.10
C ALA A 148 -9.87 -15.07 -17.24
N PRO A 149 -9.90 -16.19 -17.99
CA PRO A 149 -10.96 -16.48 -18.95
C PRO A 149 -12.34 -16.32 -18.32
N LYS A 150 -13.34 -15.93 -19.13
CA LYS A 150 -14.74 -16.01 -18.69
C LYS A 150 -15.11 -17.48 -18.61
N GLU A 151 -15.54 -17.93 -17.44
CA GLU A 151 -16.25 -19.20 -17.29
C GLU A 151 -17.66 -19.10 -17.88
#